data_AF-A0A7H4PH93-F1
#
_entry.id   AF-A0A7H4PH93-F1
#
_cell.length_a   1.000
_cell.length_b   1.000
_cell.length_c   1.000
_cell.angle_alpha   90.00
_cell.angle_beta   90.00
_cell.angle_gamma   90.00
#
_symmetry.space_group_name_H-M   'P 1'
#
loop_
_entity.id
_entity.type
_entity.pdbx_description
1 polymer ?
#
loop_
_entity_poly.entity_id
_entity_poly.type
_entity_poly.pdbx_seq_one_letter_code
_entity_poly.pdbx_strand_id
1 'polypeptide(L)' 'MASQKSVALIRGVQFKGKIRRLTGEEEAAMRKRYVSRFPVARMLSASVWEIRPDELKFTDNTLGFGKKLHWLRESGAEQA' A
#
# COMPACT_ATOMS: atom_id res chain seq x y z
N MET A 1 -30.30 -5.09 -4.94
CA MET A 1 -30.03 -4.70 -3.55
C MET A 1 -28.65 -5.23 -3.17
N ALA A 2 -27.63 -4.37 -3.02
CA ALA A 2 -26.30 -4.80 -2.61
C ALA A 2 -26.35 -5.23 -1.13
N SER A 3 -25.94 -6.46 -0.81
CA SER A 3 -26.06 -6.98 0.55
C SER A 3 -25.18 -6.18 1.51
N GLN A 4 -25.76 -5.73 2.61
CA GLN A 4 -25.17 -5.02 3.74
C GLN A 4 -24.22 -5.92 4.55
N LYS A 5 -23.30 -6.64 3.88
CA LYS A 5 -22.23 -7.40 4.53
C LYS A 5 -21.16 -6.44 5.03
N SER A 6 -21.50 -5.88 6.19
CA SER A 6 -20.62 -5.62 7.31
C SER A 6 -19.47 -4.63 7.07
N VAL A 7 -19.83 -3.35 6.97
CA VAL A 7 -18.91 -2.22 7.22
C VAL A 7 -18.11 -2.44 8.51
N ALA A 8 -18.69 -3.11 9.52
CA ALA A 8 -18.05 -3.48 10.78
C ALA A 8 -16.78 -4.36 10.64
N LEU A 9 -16.58 -5.04 9.51
CA LEU A 9 -15.42 -5.92 9.29
C LEU A 9 -14.35 -5.27 8.39
N ILE A 10 -14.55 -4.03 7.95
CA ILE A 10 -13.58 -3.37 7.08
C ILE A 10 -12.28 -3.18 7.84
N ARG A 11 -11.23 -3.82 7.33
CA ARG A 11 -9.84 -3.67 7.71
C ARG A 11 -9.02 -3.41 6.47
N GLY A 12 -8.24 -2.33 6.46
CA GLY A 12 -7.42 -2.02 5.30
C GLY A 12 -6.55 -0.79 5.45
N VAL A 13 -5.54 -0.71 4.59
CA VAL A 13 -4.68 0.45 4.42
C VAL A 13 -5.12 1.18 3.15
N GLN A 14 -5.32 2.48 3.28
CA GLN A 14 -5.46 3.43 2.18
C GLN A 14 -4.22 4.32 2.19
N PHE A 15 -3.75 4.72 1.01
CA PHE A 15 -2.64 5.64 0.92
C PHE A 15 -2.83 6.62 -0.24
N LYS A 16 -2.16 7.75 -0.13
CA LYS A 16 -2.04 8.76 -1.18
C LYS A 16 -0.56 9.06 -1.35
N GLY A 17 -0.12 9.28 -2.58
CA GLY A 17 1.27 9.60 -2.85
C GLY A 17 1.58 9.63 -4.33
N LYS A 18 2.87 9.57 -4.65
CA LYS A 18 3.36 9.58 -6.03
C LYS A 18 3.60 8.16 -6.51
N ILE A 19 3.30 7.93 -7.78
CA ILE A 19 3.65 6.71 -8.48
C ILE A 19 4.54 7.07 -9.67
N ARG A 20 5.62 6.33 -9.91
CA ARG A 20 6.41 6.46 -11.13
C ARG A 20 6.88 5.11 -11.64
N ARG A 21 7.05 5.04 -12.96
CA ARG A 21 7.66 3.87 -13.61
C ARG A 21 9.17 3.93 -13.42
N LEU A 22 9.77 2.83 -12.99
CA LEU A 22 11.22 2.68 -12.96
C LEU A 22 11.72 2.28 -14.35
N THR A 23 12.95 2.68 -14.67
CA THR A 23 13.61 2.36 -15.93
C THR A 23 15.09 2.07 -15.72
N GLY A 24 15.75 1.47 -16.71
CA GLY A 24 17.19 1.25 -16.73
C GLY A 24 17.70 0.41 -15.55
N GLU A 25 18.83 0.82 -14.98
CA GLU A 25 19.49 0.09 -13.88
C GLU A 25 18.64 0.05 -12.60
N GLU A 26 17.88 1.10 -12.32
CA GLU A 26 17.01 1.18 -11.14
C GLU A 26 15.88 0.14 -11.21
N GLU A 27 15.28 -0.02 -12.39
CA GLU A 27 14.29 -1.07 -12.63
C GLU A 27 14.91 -2.47 -12.41
N ALA A 28 16.11 -2.72 -12.94
CA ALA A 28 16.78 -4.00 -12.79
C ALA A 28 17.10 -4.32 -11.32
N ALA A 29 17.58 -3.32 -10.56
CA ALA A 29 17.87 -3.45 -9.14
C ALA A 29 16.62 -3.74 -8.31
N MET A 30 15.52 -3.00 -8.54
CA MET A 30 14.27 -3.21 -7.81
C MET A 30 13.57 -4.52 -8.21
N ARG A 31 13.62 -4.91 -9.48
CA ARG A 31 13.15 -6.23 -9.92
C ARG A 31 13.91 -7.35 -9.23
N LYS A 32 15.24 -7.27 -9.13
CA LYS A 32 16.05 -8.27 -8.41
C LYS A 32 15.62 -8.40 -6.95
N ARG A 33 15.38 -7.27 -6.26
CA ARG A 33 14.86 -7.25 -4.88
C ARG A 33 13.49 -7.92 -4.79
N TYR A 34 12.56 -7.57 -5.68
CA TYR A 34 11.21 -8.14 -5.69
C TYR A 34 11.23 -9.66 -5.96
N VAL A 35 11.97 -10.12 -6.98
CA VAL A 35 12.08 -11.55 -7.33
C VAL A 35 12.79 -12.36 -6.25
N SER A 36 13.72 -11.76 -5.50
CA SER A 36 14.32 -12.42 -4.33
C SER A 36 13.26 -12.78 -3.28
N ARG A 37 12.26 -11.91 -3.08
CA ARG A 37 11.14 -12.13 -2.15
C ARG A 37 10.02 -12.99 -2.74
N PHE A 38 9.83 -12.93 -4.06
CA PHE A 38 8.77 -13.61 -4.81
C PHE A 38 9.34 -14.28 -6.07
N PRO A 39 9.99 -15.45 -5.95
CA PRO A 39 10.69 -16.10 -7.07
C PRO A 39 9.82 -16.37 -8.30
N VAL A 40 8.53 -16.64 -8.09
CA VAL A 40 7.53 -16.88 -9.15
C VAL A 40 7.38 -15.69 -10.11
N ALA A 41 7.71 -14.47 -9.67
CA ALA A 41 7.63 -13.27 -10.49
C ALA A 41 8.76 -13.15 -11.53
N ARG A 42 9.77 -14.04 -11.49
CA ARG A 42 10.91 -14.01 -12.42
C ARG A 42 10.49 -14.15 -13.89
N MET A 43 9.42 -14.91 -14.15
CA MET A 43 8.91 -15.15 -15.51
C MET A 43 7.98 -14.03 -16.01
N LEU A 44 7.67 -13.03 -15.18
CA LEU A 44 6.75 -11.96 -15.53
C LEU A 44 7.49 -10.80 -16.23
N SER A 45 7.07 -10.48 -17.46
CA SER A 45 7.53 -9.31 -18.23
C SER A 45 6.75 -8.03 -17.88
N ALA A 46 6.50 -7.79 -16.59
CA ALA A 46 5.77 -6.62 -16.11
C ALA A 46 6.71 -5.44 -15.82
N SER A 47 6.33 -4.21 -16.16
CA SER A 47 7.08 -3.01 -15.78
C SER A 47 7.14 -2.84 -14.26
N VAL A 48 8.27 -2.38 -13.72
CA VAL A 48 8.38 -2.08 -12.29
C VAL A 48 7.96 -0.63 -12.02
N TRP A 49 7.09 -0.47 -11.02
CA TRP A 49 6.63 0.84 -10.57
C TRP A 49 7.01 1.04 -9.10
N GLU A 50 7.42 2.26 -8.78
CA GLU A 50 7.61 2.71 -7.42
C GLU A 50 6.36 3.46 -6.97
N ILE A 51 5.89 3.14 -5.77
CA ILE A 51 4.88 3.93 -5.06
C ILE A 51 5.59 4.57 -3.87
N ARG A 52 5.53 5.89 -3.77
CA ARG A 52 5.98 6.67 -2.62
C ARG A 52 4.76 7.23 -1.89
N PRO A 53 4.31 6.59 -0.79
CA PRO A 53 3.19 7.08 0.00
C PRO A 53 3.56 8.38 0.70
N ASP A 54 2.75 9.42 0.60
CA ASP A 54 2.90 10.66 1.36
C ASP A 54 1.95 10.66 2.58
N GLU A 55 0.81 9.98 2.44
CA GLU A 55 -0.18 9.78 3.49
C GLU A 55 -0.58 8.31 3.55
N LEU A 56 -0.68 7.73 4.75
CA LEU A 56 -1.31 6.43 4.98
C LEU A 56 -2.45 6.56 5.98
N LYS A 57 -3.54 5.85 5.72
CA LYS A 57 -4.66 5.68 6.62
C LYS A 57 -4.93 4.20 6.81
N PHE A 58 -4.85 3.73 8.03
CA PHE A 58 -5.37 2.41 8.40
C PHE A 58 -6.76 2.57 8.98
N THR A 59 -7.68 1.72 8.56
CA THR A 59 -9.04 1.65 9.11
C THR A 59 -9.28 0.24 9.60
N ASP A 60 -9.75 0.12 10.84
CA ASP A 60 -10.15 -1.14 11.45
C ASP A 60 -11.46 -0.96 12.21
N ASN A 61 -12.56 -1.34 11.56
CA ASN A 61 -13.90 -1.20 12.14
C ASN A 61 -14.24 -2.31 13.16
N THR A 62 -13.36 -3.30 13.37
CA THR A 62 -13.57 -4.38 14.34
C THR A 62 -13.25 -3.98 15.78
N LEU A 63 -12.51 -2.88 15.97
CA LEU A 63 -12.12 -2.35 17.28
C LEU A 63 -13.11 -1.33 17.85
N GLY A 64 -14.32 -1.25 17.28
CA GLY A 64 -15.31 -0.20 17.55
C GLY A 64 -15.30 0.89 16.49
N PHE A 65 -16.44 1.58 16.30
CA PHE A 65 -16.59 2.67 15.33
C PHE A 65 -15.50 3.73 15.58
N GLY A 66 -14.61 3.94 14.62
CA GLY A 66 -13.78 5.15 14.58
C GLY A 66 -12.27 4.98 14.73
N LYS A 67 -11.71 3.79 15.01
CA LYS A 67 -10.24 3.68 15.10
C LYS A 67 -9.58 3.77 13.73
N LYS A 68 -9.09 4.97 13.41
CA LYS A 68 -8.31 5.26 12.21
C LYS A 68 -6.95 5.73 12.65
N LEU A 69 -5.91 5.15 12.06
CA LEU A 69 -4.56 5.64 12.25
C LEU A 69 -4.17 6.41 11.00
N HIS A 70 -3.70 7.63 11.17
CA HIS A 70 -3.25 8.49 10.09
C HIS A 70 -1.76 8.77 10.25
N TRP A 71 -1.01 8.58 9.18
CA TRP A 71 0.41 8.87 9.11
C TRP A 71 0.69 9.80 7.96
N LEU A 72 1.41 10.88 8.25
CA LEU A 72 1.93 11.81 7.25
C LEU A 72 3.44 11.66 7.20
N ARG A 73 3.99 11.56 5.98
CA ARG A 73 5.44 11.40 5.77
C ARG A 73 6.27 12.48 6.46
N GLU A 74 5.79 13.72 6.45
CA GLU A 74 6.50 14.90 6.98
C GLU A 74 6.18 15.19 8.46
N SER A 75 5.16 14.56 9.05
CA SER A 75 4.64 14.95 10.37
C SER A 75 4.56 13.79 11.38
N GLY A 76 4.85 12.56 10.96
CA GLY A 76 4.79 11.39 11.83
C GLY A 76 3.38 10.77 11.95
N ALA A 77 3.20 9.93 12.97
CA ALA A 77 1.95 9.24 13.26
C ALA A 77 1.06 10.09 14.18
N GLU A 78 -0.19 10.34 13.80
CA GLU A 78 -1.17 10.99 14.65
C GLU A 78 -2.42 10.10 14.79
N GLN A 79 -2.92 9.96 16.02
CA GLN A 79 -4.13 9.20 16.31
C GLN A 79 -5.32 10.18 16.28
N ALA A 80 -6.33 9.86 15.48
CA ALA A 80 -7.58 10.62 15.38
C ALA A 80 -8.78 9.75 15.74
#